data_AF-A0A0Q7SD13-F1
#
_entry.id   AF-A0A0Q7SD13-F1
#
_cell.length_a   1.000
_cell.length_b   1.000
_cell.length_c   1.000
_cell.angle_alpha   90.00
_cell.angle_beta   90.00
_cell.angle_gamma   90.00
#
_symmetry.space_group_name_H-M   'P 1'
#
loop_
_entity.id
_entity.type
_entity.pdbx_description
1 polymer ?
#
loop_
_entity_poly.entity_id
_entity_poly.type
_entity_poly.pdbx_seq_one_letter_code
_entity_poly.pdbx_strand_id
1 'polypeptide(L)'
;MPAILVKPLVMSIYKVNGAPVPMPERMARATPDLKKGLYGVRESLKPFGGRLVLSDLFRSYDMQLQAHLDFTSGKKSAFSPAPGGSMHESGRAFDVDLSAIAVSLDAFWELARPWGIVPIIATPNPKTSECWHFERRGSHQLVHDYYSAGKASNFAKPAAAMAASAIISVGLQHDKFKGTESQAYVQSALIRLGHDIGNMDGEIGPRCRTALQELGLSGATLAGQIHALDALLQQRFPEEFFDGAADEISPFH
;
A
#
# COMPACT_ATOMS: atom_id res chain seq x y z
N MET A 1 -11.57 0.99 13.54
CA MET A 1 -10.47 1.97 13.43
C MET A 1 -9.81 1.78 12.08
N PRO A 2 -9.32 2.88 11.44
CA PRO A 2 -8.50 2.79 10.24
C PRO A 2 -7.32 1.84 10.45
N ALA A 3 -6.80 1.26 9.36
CA ALA A 3 -5.57 0.49 9.43
C ALA A 3 -4.44 1.40 9.96
N ILE A 4 -3.66 0.89 10.91
CA ILE A 4 -2.56 1.65 11.50
C ILE A 4 -1.32 1.57 10.60
N LEU A 5 -0.54 2.64 10.59
CA LEU A 5 0.84 2.57 10.11
C LEU A 5 1.76 2.29 11.30
N VAL A 6 2.57 1.25 11.17
CA VAL A 6 3.58 0.84 12.15
C VAL A 6 4.98 1.15 11.62
N LYS A 7 5.97 1.16 12.51
CA LYS A 7 7.36 1.49 12.19
C LYS A 7 8.17 0.20 11.97
N PRO A 8 8.43 -0.23 10.73
CA PRO A 8 9.35 -1.34 10.48
C PRO A 8 10.80 -0.88 10.66
N LEU A 9 11.65 -1.78 11.13
CA LEU A 9 13.09 -1.56 11.22
C LEU A 9 13.77 -2.20 9.99
N VAL A 10 14.07 -1.37 8.98
CA VAL A 10 14.65 -1.82 7.71
C VAL A 10 15.84 -0.95 7.34
N MET A 11 16.87 -1.57 6.75
CA MET A 11 18.03 -0.86 6.26
C MET A 11 17.70 -0.04 5.02
N SER A 12 18.35 1.11 4.88
CA SER A 12 18.19 1.97 3.72
C SER A 12 19.44 2.03 2.86
N ILE A 13 19.29 2.50 1.62
CA ILE A 13 20.44 2.85 0.77
C ILE A 13 21.21 4.08 1.28
N TYR A 14 20.64 4.83 2.23
CA TYR A 14 21.24 6.06 2.74
C TYR A 14 22.45 5.77 3.62
N LYS A 15 23.37 6.73 3.63
CA LYS A 15 24.57 6.68 4.47
C LYS A 15 24.71 7.97 5.26
N VAL A 16 25.15 7.86 6.50
CA VAL A 16 25.56 8.99 7.35
C VAL A 16 27.02 8.77 7.70
N ASN A 17 27.88 9.74 7.36
CA ASN A 17 29.34 9.64 7.52
C ASN A 17 29.93 8.36 6.89
N GLY A 18 29.39 7.93 5.74
CA GLY A 18 29.81 6.72 5.04
C GLY A 18 29.26 5.41 5.58
N ALA A 19 28.62 5.40 6.76
CA ALA A 19 28.01 4.22 7.36
C ALA A 19 26.56 4.03 6.90
N PRO A 20 26.13 2.80 6.58
CA PRO A 20 24.72 2.49 6.31
C PRO A 20 23.83 2.83 7.51
N VAL A 21 22.64 3.38 7.26
CA VAL A 21 21.67 3.72 8.31
C VAL A 21 20.30 3.11 8.02
N PRO A 22 19.44 2.95 9.05
CA PRO A 22 18.07 2.51 8.84
C PRO A 22 17.28 3.53 8.02
N MET A 23 16.15 3.09 7.50
CA MET A 23 15.17 3.96 6.85
C MET A 23 14.83 5.15 7.77
N PRO A 24 14.89 6.40 7.27
CA PRO A 24 14.51 7.58 8.04
C PRO A 24 13.10 7.45 8.59
N GLU A 25 12.86 7.92 9.81
CA GLU A 25 11.59 7.74 10.52
C GLU A 25 10.35 8.22 9.73
N ARG A 26 10.50 9.31 8.96
CA ARG A 26 9.42 9.82 8.10
C ARG A 26 9.02 8.84 6.99
N MET A 27 9.91 7.93 6.58
CA MET A 27 9.72 6.92 5.53
C MET A 27 9.52 5.51 6.10
N ALA A 28 9.99 5.25 7.32
CA ALA A 28 9.86 3.98 8.02
C ALA A 28 8.43 3.80 8.57
N ARG A 29 7.44 3.75 7.67
CA ARG A 29 6.03 3.53 8.00
C ARG A 29 5.46 2.50 7.04
N ALA A 30 4.76 1.50 7.56
CA ALA A 30 4.15 0.44 6.78
C ALA A 30 2.86 -0.04 7.43
N THR A 31 2.00 -0.66 6.64
CA THR A 31 0.90 -1.47 7.18
C THR A 31 1.43 -2.71 7.92
N PRO A 32 0.71 -3.27 8.90
CA PRO A 32 1.19 -4.40 9.70
C PRO A 32 1.55 -5.63 8.85
N ASP A 33 0.75 -5.94 7.83
CA ASP A 33 1.03 -7.04 6.91
C ASP A 33 2.26 -6.77 6.05
N LEU A 34 2.50 -5.51 5.63
CA LEU A 34 3.76 -5.18 4.95
C LEU A 34 4.96 -5.28 5.91
N LYS A 35 4.88 -4.80 7.16
CA LYS A 35 5.97 -4.97 8.17
C LYS A 35 6.35 -6.45 8.28
N LYS A 36 5.35 -7.32 8.47
CA LYS A 36 5.55 -8.77 8.52
C LYS A 36 6.21 -9.29 7.23
N GLY A 37 5.75 -8.83 6.06
CA GLY A 37 6.31 -9.25 4.78
C GLY A 37 7.76 -8.81 4.57
N LEU A 38 8.12 -7.59 4.97
CA LEU A 38 9.50 -7.09 4.92
C LEU A 38 10.44 -7.95 5.76
N TYR A 39 10.03 -8.30 6.99
CA TYR A 39 10.84 -9.16 7.86
C TYR A 39 10.96 -10.58 7.28
N GLY A 40 9.85 -11.14 6.79
CA GLY A 40 9.85 -12.45 6.14
C GLY A 40 10.76 -12.53 4.92
N VAL A 41 10.73 -11.51 4.05
CA VAL A 41 11.64 -11.43 2.88
C VAL A 41 13.08 -11.32 3.32
N ARG A 42 13.38 -10.47 4.32
CA ARG A 42 14.75 -10.36 4.83
C ARG A 42 15.27 -11.70 5.35
N GLU A 43 14.48 -12.45 6.12
CA GLU A 43 14.86 -13.78 6.58
C GLU A 43 15.04 -14.77 5.41
N SER A 44 14.19 -14.66 4.39
CA SER A 44 14.26 -15.51 3.19
C SER A 44 15.52 -15.26 2.35
N LEU A 45 16.11 -14.06 2.44
CA LEU A 45 17.35 -13.68 1.75
C LEU A 45 18.62 -14.12 2.48
N LYS A 46 18.59 -14.27 3.81
CA LYS A 46 19.78 -14.59 4.63
C LYS A 46 20.55 -15.82 4.14
N PRO A 47 19.92 -16.97 3.78
CA PRO A 47 20.64 -18.15 3.31
C PRO A 47 21.47 -17.92 2.04
N PHE A 48 21.14 -16.89 1.26
CA PHE A 48 21.81 -16.53 0.02
C PHE A 48 22.86 -15.42 0.21
N GLY A 49 23.11 -14.98 1.46
CA GLY A 49 23.94 -13.81 1.74
C GLY A 49 23.30 -12.48 1.33
N GLY A 50 22.01 -12.51 0.97
CA GLY A 50 21.24 -11.34 0.58
C GLY A 50 20.79 -10.51 1.76
N ARG A 51 20.54 -9.23 1.51
CA ARG A 51 20.00 -8.28 2.49
C ARG A 51 18.84 -7.50 1.89
N LEU A 52 17.82 -7.28 2.69
CA LEU A 52 16.73 -6.35 2.34
C LEU A 52 17.18 -4.93 2.68
N VAL A 53 17.53 -4.17 1.64
CA VAL A 53 17.90 -2.75 1.72
C VAL A 53 16.94 -1.98 0.84
N LEU A 54 16.35 -0.90 1.37
CA LEU A 54 15.29 -0.15 0.69
C LEU A 54 15.72 1.28 0.33
N SER A 55 15.31 1.75 -0.84
CA SER A 55 15.43 3.16 -1.21
C SER A 55 14.20 3.98 -0.87
N ASP A 56 13.03 3.34 -0.86
CA ASP A 56 11.75 3.99 -0.56
C ASP A 56 10.79 3.01 0.12
N LEU A 57 9.89 3.53 0.94
CA LEU A 57 8.84 2.78 1.64
C LEU A 57 7.59 3.65 1.77
N PHE A 58 7.47 4.49 2.80
CA PHE A 58 6.37 5.45 2.90
C PHE A 58 6.76 6.80 2.33
N ARG A 59 5.86 7.37 1.52
CA ARG A 59 5.93 8.76 1.06
C ARG A 59 4.72 9.53 1.56
N SER A 60 4.93 10.64 2.27
CA SER A 60 3.83 11.57 2.53
C SER A 60 3.33 12.20 1.23
N TYR A 61 2.16 12.83 1.29
CA TYR A 61 1.63 13.63 0.18
C TYR A 61 2.67 14.60 -0.40
N ASP A 62 3.34 15.39 0.45
CA ASP A 62 4.36 16.36 0.01
C ASP A 62 5.57 15.69 -0.64
N MET A 63 6.00 14.53 -0.12
CA MET A 63 7.08 13.74 -0.72
C MET A 63 6.67 13.21 -2.09
N GLN A 64 5.43 12.76 -2.22
CA GLN A 64 4.87 12.27 -3.48
C GLN A 64 4.76 13.42 -4.50
N LEU A 65 4.30 14.59 -4.06
CA LEU A 65 4.21 15.79 -4.89
C LEU A 65 5.60 16.20 -5.40
N GLN A 66 6.59 16.29 -4.52
CA GLN A 66 7.95 16.64 -4.93
C GLN A 66 8.54 15.60 -5.91
N ALA A 67 8.31 14.30 -5.67
CA ALA A 67 8.75 13.25 -6.58
C ALA A 67 8.06 13.34 -7.96
N HIS A 68 6.78 13.71 -7.99
CA HIS A 68 6.04 13.96 -9.23
C HIS A 68 6.56 15.19 -10.00
N LEU A 69 6.84 16.29 -9.29
CA LEU A 69 7.42 17.51 -9.87
C LEU A 69 8.83 17.25 -10.42
N ASP A 70 9.66 16.48 -9.70
CA ASP A 70 10.98 16.09 -10.17
C ASP A 70 10.91 15.22 -11.45
N PHE A 71 9.90 14.34 -11.56
CA PHE A 71 9.67 13.55 -12.77
C PHE A 71 9.18 14.43 -13.95
N THR A 72 8.15 15.25 -13.74
CA THR A 72 7.56 16.07 -14.81
C THR A 72 8.49 17.18 -15.29
N SER A 73 9.38 17.67 -14.44
CA SER A 73 10.45 18.62 -14.82
C SER A 73 11.67 17.96 -15.49
N GLY A 74 11.73 16.61 -15.53
CA GLY A 74 12.86 15.86 -16.09
C GLY A 74 14.08 15.74 -15.19
N LYS A 75 14.00 16.24 -13.94
CA LYS A 75 15.07 16.08 -12.92
C LYS A 75 15.23 14.62 -12.48
N LYS A 76 14.14 13.85 -12.52
CA LYS A 76 14.12 12.39 -12.30
C LYS A 76 13.57 11.70 -13.54
N SER A 77 14.21 10.62 -13.98
CA SER A 77 13.74 9.81 -15.12
C SER A 77 12.72 8.75 -14.72
N ALA A 78 12.85 8.18 -13.51
CA ALA A 78 11.91 7.20 -13.01
C ALA A 78 10.54 7.83 -12.73
N PHE A 79 9.50 7.13 -13.16
CA PHE A 79 8.12 7.60 -13.09
C PHE A 79 7.70 7.89 -11.65
N SER A 80 6.87 8.91 -11.46
CA SER A 80 6.20 9.14 -10.19
C SER A 80 4.79 9.66 -10.47
N PRO A 81 3.73 8.97 -10.02
CA PRO A 81 2.37 9.47 -10.18
C PRO A 81 2.17 10.74 -9.36
N ALA A 82 1.15 11.52 -9.71
CA ALA A 82 0.69 12.61 -8.85
C ALA A 82 0.23 12.06 -7.48
N PRO A 83 0.19 12.90 -6.43
CA PRO A 83 -0.34 12.52 -5.13
C PRO A 83 -1.72 11.86 -5.21
N GLY A 84 -1.98 10.92 -4.30
CA GLY A 84 -3.16 10.06 -4.30
C GLY A 84 -3.05 8.83 -5.22
N GLY A 85 -2.05 8.78 -6.09
CA GLY A 85 -1.87 7.70 -7.07
C GLY A 85 -0.83 6.66 -6.70
N SER A 86 -0.24 6.71 -5.49
CA SER A 86 0.92 5.90 -5.11
C SER A 86 0.65 5.00 -3.90
N MET A 87 0.96 3.71 -4.02
CA MET A 87 0.85 2.78 -2.88
C MET A 87 1.87 3.08 -1.76
N HIS A 88 2.95 3.83 -2.05
CA HIS A 88 3.86 4.34 -1.02
C HIS A 88 3.16 5.27 -0.02
N GLU A 89 2.16 6.03 -0.46
CA GLU A 89 1.38 6.93 0.41
C GLU A 89 0.56 6.18 1.45
N SER A 90 0.31 4.89 1.23
CA SER A 90 -0.40 4.03 2.17
C SER A 90 0.51 3.10 2.98
N GLY A 91 1.83 3.21 2.83
CA GLY A 91 2.77 2.27 3.47
C GLY A 91 2.55 0.83 3.02
N ARG A 92 2.20 0.64 1.74
CA ARG A 92 1.96 -0.67 1.10
C ARG A 92 2.88 -0.95 -0.08
N ALA A 93 3.83 -0.07 -0.38
CA ALA A 93 4.83 -0.26 -1.41
C ALA A 93 6.23 0.01 -0.89
N PHE A 94 7.23 -0.58 -1.55
CA PHE A 94 8.63 -0.35 -1.25
C PHE A 94 9.49 -0.54 -2.50
N ASP A 95 10.63 0.16 -2.52
CA ASP A 95 11.63 0.05 -3.57
C ASP A 95 12.89 -0.61 -3.00
N VAL A 96 13.29 -1.75 -3.57
CA VAL A 96 14.44 -2.55 -3.09
C VAL A 96 15.72 -2.21 -3.85
N ASP A 97 16.85 -2.18 -3.14
CA ASP A 97 18.18 -2.20 -3.76
C ASP A 97 18.48 -3.59 -4.32
N LEU A 98 18.30 -3.75 -5.63
CA LEU A 98 18.54 -5.01 -6.35
C LEU A 98 20.00 -5.49 -6.26
N SER A 99 20.96 -4.62 -5.92
CA SER A 99 22.35 -5.05 -5.73
C SER A 99 22.57 -5.72 -4.37
N ALA A 100 21.71 -5.46 -3.38
CA ALA A 100 21.85 -5.95 -2.02
C ALA A 100 21.21 -7.33 -1.78
N ILE A 101 20.26 -7.74 -2.63
CA ILE A 101 19.51 -9.00 -2.45
C ILE A 101 20.32 -10.26 -2.74
N ALA A 102 21.47 -10.17 -3.42
CA ALA A 102 22.38 -11.27 -3.73
C ALA A 102 21.77 -12.50 -4.45
N VAL A 103 20.56 -12.36 -4.99
CA VAL A 103 19.87 -13.35 -5.82
C VAL A 103 19.39 -12.67 -7.11
N SER A 104 19.04 -13.46 -8.12
CA SER A 104 18.41 -12.92 -9.33
C SER A 104 17.00 -12.36 -9.02
N LEU A 105 16.51 -11.46 -9.88
CA LEU A 105 15.21 -10.80 -9.67
C LEU A 105 14.04 -11.80 -9.67
N ASP A 106 14.10 -12.84 -10.49
CA ASP A 106 13.12 -13.92 -10.51
C ASP A 106 13.14 -14.72 -9.20
N ALA A 107 14.33 -15.07 -8.69
CA ALA A 107 14.46 -15.73 -7.40
C ALA A 107 13.92 -14.84 -6.26
N PHE A 108 14.16 -13.53 -6.31
CA PHE A 108 13.56 -12.60 -5.35
C PHE A 108 12.03 -12.61 -5.39
N TRP A 109 11.42 -12.65 -6.58
CA TRP A 109 9.96 -12.76 -6.71
C TRP A 109 9.42 -14.04 -6.06
N GLU A 110 10.10 -15.17 -6.25
CA GLU A 110 9.75 -16.44 -5.61
C GLU A 110 9.84 -16.35 -4.08
N LEU A 111 10.89 -15.72 -3.54
CA LEU A 111 11.08 -15.54 -2.09
C LEU A 111 10.07 -14.56 -1.48
N ALA A 112 9.62 -13.56 -2.26
CA ALA A 112 8.67 -12.54 -1.80
C ALA A 112 7.21 -13.01 -1.82
N ARG A 113 6.86 -13.92 -2.74
CA ARG A 113 5.47 -14.38 -2.95
C ARG A 113 4.80 -14.98 -1.70
N PRO A 114 5.43 -15.83 -0.87
CA PRO A 114 4.79 -16.38 0.34
C PRO A 114 4.36 -15.31 1.34
N TRP A 115 5.02 -14.15 1.30
CA TRP A 115 4.70 -12.97 2.11
C TRP A 115 3.66 -12.05 1.44
N GLY A 116 3.13 -12.51 0.30
CA GLY A 116 2.16 -11.83 -0.55
C GLY A 116 2.60 -10.45 -1.00
N ILE A 117 3.91 -10.29 -1.17
CA ILE A 117 4.56 -9.18 -1.86
C ILE A 117 4.56 -9.51 -3.35
N VAL A 118 4.14 -8.55 -4.16
CA VAL A 118 4.01 -8.71 -5.61
C VAL A 118 4.74 -7.60 -6.36
N PRO A 119 5.32 -7.90 -7.54
CA PRO A 119 5.87 -6.87 -8.42
C PRO A 119 4.76 -6.07 -9.10
N ILE A 120 5.09 -4.87 -9.59
CA ILE A 120 4.19 -4.09 -10.45
C ILE A 120 4.45 -4.24 -11.95
N ILE A 121 5.52 -4.96 -12.31
CA ILE A 121 5.84 -5.29 -13.70
C ILE A 121 5.48 -6.75 -14.00
N ALA A 122 5.27 -7.08 -15.28
CA ALA A 122 4.77 -8.40 -15.68
C ALA A 122 5.83 -9.52 -15.66
N THR A 123 7.12 -9.18 -15.81
CA THR A 123 8.22 -10.16 -15.88
C THR A 123 9.43 -9.68 -15.08
N PRO A 124 10.21 -10.58 -14.46
CA PRO A 124 11.37 -10.23 -13.64
C PRO A 124 12.58 -9.82 -14.51
N ASN A 125 12.46 -8.65 -15.15
CA ASN A 125 13.52 -8.10 -15.99
C ASN A 125 14.17 -6.90 -15.28
N PRO A 126 15.45 -6.98 -14.87
CA PRO A 126 16.13 -5.90 -14.15
C PRO A 126 16.36 -4.65 -15.00
N LYS A 127 16.12 -4.71 -16.32
CA LYS A 127 16.20 -3.56 -17.23
C LYS A 127 14.88 -2.83 -17.42
N THR A 128 13.78 -3.39 -16.93
CA THR A 128 12.47 -2.74 -17.01
C THR A 128 12.37 -1.65 -15.95
N SER A 129 11.80 -0.50 -16.30
CA SER A 129 11.50 0.56 -15.34
C SER A 129 10.65 0.00 -14.19
N GLU A 130 10.94 0.41 -12.95
CA GLU A 130 10.25 -0.08 -11.75
C GLU A 130 10.51 -1.57 -11.41
N CYS A 131 11.57 -2.20 -11.94
CA CYS A 131 11.95 -3.58 -11.58
C CYS A 131 12.30 -3.76 -10.09
N TRP A 132 12.57 -2.67 -9.38
CA TRP A 132 12.82 -2.59 -7.95
C TRP A 132 11.55 -2.38 -7.11
N HIS A 133 10.39 -2.12 -7.72
CA HIS A 133 9.18 -1.71 -7.01
C HIS A 133 8.26 -2.90 -6.73
N PHE A 134 7.88 -3.04 -5.45
CA PHE A 134 7.03 -4.11 -4.97
C PHE A 134 5.94 -3.59 -4.04
N GLU A 135 4.82 -4.29 -4.03
CA GLU A 135 3.63 -3.92 -3.27
C GLU A 135 3.13 -5.08 -2.39
N ARG A 136 2.57 -4.73 -1.24
CA ARG A 136 1.70 -5.59 -0.44
C ARG A 136 0.28 -5.03 -0.53
N ARG A 137 -0.43 -5.43 -1.59
CA ARG A 137 -1.74 -4.87 -1.95
C ARG A 137 -2.86 -5.22 -0.97
N GLY A 138 -2.78 -6.40 -0.34
CA GLY A 138 -3.84 -6.90 0.55
C GLY A 138 -5.21 -6.94 -0.13
N SER A 139 -6.25 -6.66 0.64
CA SER A 139 -7.64 -6.52 0.20
C SER A 139 -7.87 -5.39 -0.79
N HIS A 140 -6.95 -4.43 -0.94
CA HIS A 140 -7.06 -3.39 -1.98
C HIS A 140 -6.89 -3.95 -3.39
N GLN A 141 -6.33 -5.16 -3.54
CA GLN A 141 -6.39 -5.90 -4.80
C GLN A 141 -7.84 -6.11 -5.27
N LEU A 142 -8.81 -6.26 -4.34
CA LEU A 142 -10.23 -6.37 -4.70
C LEU A 142 -10.75 -5.07 -5.34
N VAL A 143 -10.25 -3.90 -4.93
CA VAL A 143 -10.58 -2.63 -5.57
C VAL A 143 -9.94 -2.53 -6.95
N HIS A 144 -8.68 -2.95 -7.09
CA HIS A 144 -8.03 -3.04 -8.39
C HIS A 144 -8.84 -3.93 -9.35
N ASP A 145 -9.21 -5.13 -8.92
CA ASP A 145 -9.93 -6.11 -9.73
C ASP A 145 -11.34 -5.63 -10.08
N TYR A 146 -12.00 -4.97 -9.13
CA TYR A 146 -13.30 -4.34 -9.33
C TYR A 146 -13.30 -3.30 -10.46
N TYR A 147 -12.31 -2.40 -10.48
CA TYR A 147 -12.16 -1.42 -11.56
C TYR A 147 -11.68 -2.06 -12.87
N SER A 148 -10.82 -3.07 -12.79
CA SER A 148 -10.35 -3.83 -13.96
C SER A 148 -11.49 -4.57 -14.66
N ALA A 149 -12.49 -5.02 -13.90
CA ALA A 149 -13.72 -5.65 -14.41
C ALA A 149 -14.75 -4.64 -14.96
N GLY A 150 -14.45 -3.33 -14.97
CA GLY A 150 -15.35 -2.31 -15.52
C GLY A 150 -16.55 -1.96 -14.64
N LYS A 151 -16.55 -2.33 -13.35
CA LYS A 151 -17.65 -2.01 -12.42
C LYS A 151 -17.68 -0.55 -11.97
N ALA A 152 -16.62 0.20 -12.25
CA ALA A 152 -16.47 1.64 -12.02
C ALA A 152 -15.49 2.24 -13.02
N SER A 153 -15.55 3.56 -13.22
CA SER A 153 -14.81 4.25 -14.29
C SER A 153 -14.28 5.63 -13.92
N ASN A 154 -14.51 6.11 -12.69
CA ASN A 154 -14.12 7.47 -12.29
C ASN A 154 -12.62 7.65 -12.00
N PHE A 155 -11.80 6.60 -12.10
CA PHE A 155 -10.33 6.67 -12.01
C PHE A 155 -9.71 6.36 -13.37
N ALA A 156 -8.61 7.04 -13.71
CA ALA A 156 -7.93 6.85 -14.99
C ALA A 156 -7.38 5.43 -15.19
N LYS A 157 -7.01 4.75 -14.10
CA LYS A 157 -6.50 3.37 -14.09
C LYS A 157 -6.97 2.63 -12.83
N PRO A 158 -7.17 1.30 -12.88
CA PRO A 158 -7.48 0.50 -11.69
C PRO A 158 -6.47 0.65 -10.56
N ALA A 159 -5.17 0.77 -10.88
CA ALA A 159 -4.11 1.02 -9.90
C ALA A 159 -4.31 2.33 -9.12
N ALA A 160 -4.85 3.37 -9.75
CA ALA A 160 -5.14 4.64 -9.05
C ALA A 160 -6.32 4.50 -8.08
N ALA A 161 -7.34 3.70 -8.44
CA ALA A 161 -8.44 3.40 -7.52
C ALA A 161 -7.96 2.56 -6.32
N MET A 162 -7.07 1.59 -6.56
CA MET A 162 -6.42 0.80 -5.51
C MET A 162 -5.61 1.68 -4.56
N ALA A 163 -4.77 2.58 -5.08
CA ALA A 163 -4.00 3.52 -4.28
C ALA A 163 -4.91 4.43 -3.44
N ALA A 164 -5.92 5.03 -4.05
CA ALA A 164 -6.90 5.87 -3.34
C ALA A 164 -7.60 5.12 -2.21
N SER A 165 -8.02 3.87 -2.47
CA SER A 165 -8.60 2.98 -1.45
C SER A 165 -7.64 2.70 -0.30
N ALA A 166 -6.37 2.43 -0.58
CA ALA A 166 -5.36 2.17 0.42
C ALA A 166 -5.05 3.39 1.29
N ILE A 167 -4.92 4.58 0.67
CA ILE A 167 -4.60 5.85 1.34
C ILE A 167 -5.70 6.23 2.34
N ILE A 168 -6.96 6.24 1.91
CA ILE A 168 -8.07 6.60 2.82
C ILE A 168 -8.26 5.56 3.93
N SER A 169 -7.86 4.30 3.69
CA SER A 169 -7.99 3.23 4.68
C SER A 169 -7.02 3.32 5.83
N VAL A 170 -5.91 4.05 5.67
CA VAL A 170 -4.98 4.41 6.75
C VAL A 170 -5.27 5.81 7.33
N GLY A 171 -6.44 6.38 7.01
CA GLY A 171 -6.89 7.67 7.54
C GLY A 171 -6.24 8.90 6.92
N LEU A 172 -5.57 8.76 5.77
CA LEU A 172 -4.97 9.87 5.05
C LEU A 172 -5.96 10.51 4.06
N GLN A 173 -5.77 11.80 3.83
CA GLN A 173 -6.59 12.57 2.88
C GLN A 173 -6.22 12.22 1.43
N HIS A 174 -7.18 12.44 0.53
CA HIS A 174 -6.98 12.20 -0.89
C HIS A 174 -7.77 13.24 -1.72
N ASP A 175 -7.07 14.01 -2.54
CA ASP A 175 -7.59 15.20 -3.25
C ASP A 175 -8.87 14.99 -4.04
N LYS A 176 -9.06 13.78 -4.58
CA LYS A 176 -10.27 13.41 -5.34
C LYS A 176 -11.55 13.57 -4.52
N PHE A 177 -11.52 13.35 -3.21
CA PHE A 177 -12.73 13.26 -2.38
C PHE A 177 -13.10 14.60 -1.70
N LYS A 178 -12.19 15.59 -1.68
CA LYS A 178 -12.51 16.98 -1.29
C LYS A 178 -13.33 17.11 0.01
N GLY A 179 -12.96 16.39 1.08
CA GLY A 179 -13.69 16.43 2.35
C GLY A 179 -14.78 15.35 2.51
N THR A 180 -14.92 14.44 1.54
CA THR A 180 -15.84 13.28 1.62
C THR A 180 -15.09 11.96 1.79
N GLU A 181 -13.89 11.99 2.38
CA GLU A 181 -13.03 10.82 2.56
C GLU A 181 -13.71 9.72 3.40
N SER A 182 -14.56 10.10 4.36
CA SER A 182 -15.33 9.14 5.18
C SER A 182 -16.34 8.35 4.33
N GLN A 183 -16.99 9.00 3.38
CA GLN A 183 -17.92 8.36 2.46
C GLN A 183 -17.17 7.50 1.43
N ALA A 184 -16.05 8.00 0.92
CA ALA A 184 -15.16 7.23 0.05
C ALA A 184 -14.60 5.99 0.78
N TYR A 185 -14.32 6.09 2.08
CA TYR A 185 -13.92 4.97 2.91
C TYR A 185 -15.03 3.91 2.97
N VAL A 186 -16.29 4.31 3.20
CA VAL A 186 -17.44 3.40 3.17
C VAL A 186 -17.53 2.69 1.82
N GLN A 187 -17.43 3.41 0.70
CA GLN A 187 -17.46 2.82 -0.64
C GLN A 187 -16.30 1.82 -0.85
N SER A 188 -15.08 2.20 -0.47
CA SER A 188 -13.88 1.35 -0.51
C SER A 188 -14.07 0.07 0.30
N ALA A 189 -14.58 0.18 1.53
CA ALA A 189 -14.83 -0.94 2.43
C ALA A 189 -15.88 -1.90 1.85
N LEU A 190 -16.96 -1.38 1.28
CA LEU A 190 -18.00 -2.19 0.64
C LEU A 190 -17.45 -2.96 -0.57
N ILE A 191 -16.61 -2.33 -1.41
CA ILE A 191 -15.93 -3.02 -2.52
C ILE A 191 -15.03 -4.14 -1.99
N ARG A 192 -14.21 -3.86 -0.95
CA ARG A 192 -13.33 -4.86 -0.30
C ARG A 192 -14.11 -5.99 0.37
N LEU A 193 -15.35 -5.76 0.77
CA LEU A 193 -16.26 -6.78 1.28
C LEU A 193 -16.99 -7.53 0.15
N GLY A 194 -16.85 -7.11 -1.11
CA GLY A 194 -17.36 -7.80 -2.30
C GLY A 194 -18.66 -7.23 -2.86
N HIS A 195 -19.14 -6.10 -2.34
CA HIS A 195 -20.35 -5.46 -2.86
C HIS A 195 -20.08 -4.64 -4.12
N ASP A 196 -21.09 -4.56 -4.98
CA ASP A 196 -21.04 -3.77 -6.22
C ASP A 196 -21.80 -2.45 -6.05
N ILE A 197 -21.03 -1.39 -5.82
CA ILE A 197 -21.53 -0.07 -5.41
C ILE A 197 -21.44 0.99 -6.53
N GLY A 198 -20.87 0.65 -7.69
CA GLY A 198 -20.45 1.62 -8.71
C GLY A 198 -19.12 2.31 -8.36
N ASN A 199 -19.02 3.61 -8.62
CA ASN A 199 -17.81 4.41 -8.41
C ASN A 199 -17.49 4.62 -6.93
N MET A 200 -16.19 4.74 -6.64
CA MET A 200 -15.69 5.28 -5.37
C MET A 200 -15.37 6.76 -5.58
N ASP A 201 -16.31 7.63 -5.25
CA ASP A 201 -16.29 9.08 -5.53
C ASP A 201 -16.63 9.96 -4.31
N GLY A 202 -16.96 9.36 -3.17
CA GLY A 202 -17.40 10.08 -1.97
C GLY A 202 -18.91 10.36 -1.92
N GLU A 203 -19.67 9.93 -2.93
CA GLU A 203 -21.13 10.12 -2.98
C GLU A 203 -21.87 8.82 -2.64
N ILE A 204 -22.54 8.78 -1.49
CA ILE A 204 -23.33 7.60 -1.08
C ILE A 204 -24.61 7.51 -1.93
N GLY A 205 -24.52 6.78 -3.05
CA GLY A 205 -25.61 6.54 -3.99
C GLY A 205 -26.52 5.35 -3.63
N PRO A 206 -27.53 5.04 -4.48
CA PRO A 206 -28.49 3.96 -4.25
C PRO A 206 -27.84 2.59 -4.05
N ARG A 207 -26.86 2.22 -4.89
CA ARG A 207 -26.17 0.92 -4.79
C ARG A 207 -25.38 0.77 -3.49
N CYS A 208 -24.73 1.85 -3.05
CA CYS A 208 -24.05 1.90 -1.76
C CYS A 208 -25.05 1.75 -0.60
N ARG A 209 -26.20 2.44 -0.66
CA ARG A 209 -27.28 2.27 0.34
C ARG A 209 -27.84 0.85 0.37
N THR A 210 -28.02 0.20 -0.79
CA THR A 210 -28.44 -1.20 -0.86
C THR A 210 -27.43 -2.12 -0.19
N ALA A 211 -26.14 -1.97 -0.48
CA ALA A 211 -25.09 -2.76 0.16
C ALA A 211 -25.04 -2.54 1.69
N LEU A 212 -25.22 -1.29 2.15
CA LEU A 212 -25.33 -0.98 3.58
C LEU A 212 -26.57 -1.62 4.20
N GLN A 213 -27.70 -1.65 3.50
CA GLN A 213 -28.93 -2.31 3.97
C GLN A 213 -28.76 -3.83 4.08
N GLU A 214 -28.12 -4.47 3.10
CA GLU A 214 -27.80 -5.91 3.12
C GLU A 214 -26.93 -6.29 4.33
N LEU A 215 -26.03 -5.39 4.74
CA LEU A 215 -25.21 -5.54 5.94
C LEU A 215 -25.91 -5.11 7.24
N GLY A 216 -27.17 -4.66 7.18
CA GLY A 216 -27.91 -4.18 8.35
C GLY A 216 -27.45 -2.82 8.89
N LEU A 217 -26.78 -2.00 8.06
CA LEU A 217 -26.13 -0.73 8.45
C LEU A 217 -26.86 0.53 7.96
N SER A 218 -28.01 0.40 7.28
CA SER A 218 -28.73 1.52 6.65
C SER A 218 -29.25 2.58 7.64
N GLY A 219 -29.55 2.19 8.89
CA GLY A 219 -30.02 3.10 9.95
C GLY A 219 -28.91 3.71 10.81
N ALA A 220 -27.65 3.30 10.60
CA ALA A 220 -26.53 3.81 11.38
C ALA A 220 -26.07 5.19 10.88
N THR A 221 -25.50 6.00 11.77
CA THR A 221 -24.76 7.21 11.39
C THR A 221 -23.54 6.84 10.54
N LEU A 222 -22.97 7.78 9.79
CA LEU A 222 -21.75 7.52 9.01
C LEU A 222 -20.62 6.96 9.88
N ALA A 223 -20.41 7.51 11.07
CA ALA A 223 -19.42 6.99 12.02
C ALA A 223 -19.75 5.54 12.46
N GLY A 224 -21.02 5.22 12.68
CA GLY A 224 -21.47 3.87 13.02
C GLY A 224 -21.27 2.88 11.86
N GLN A 225 -21.53 3.31 10.62
CA GLN A 225 -21.27 2.52 9.41
C GLN A 225 -19.77 2.22 9.27
N ILE A 226 -18.92 3.23 9.42
CA ILE A 226 -17.46 3.08 9.39
C ILE A 226 -17.01 2.08 10.46
N HIS A 227 -17.48 2.23 11.71
CA HIS A 227 -17.11 1.33 12.79
C HIS A 227 -17.51 -0.13 12.51
N ALA A 228 -18.72 -0.36 12.00
CA ALA A 228 -19.18 -1.71 11.66
C ALA A 228 -18.43 -2.31 10.46
N LEU A 229 -18.17 -1.51 9.43
CA LEU A 229 -17.37 -1.93 8.28
C LEU A 229 -15.92 -2.25 8.67
N ASP A 230 -15.33 -1.47 9.57
CA ASP A 230 -14.02 -1.76 10.13
C ASP A 230 -14.00 -3.12 10.82
N ALA A 231 -15.01 -3.43 11.63
CA ALA A 231 -15.10 -4.71 12.31
C ALA A 231 -15.19 -5.89 11.32
N LEU A 232 -15.99 -5.74 10.26
CA LEU A 232 -16.10 -6.75 9.19
C LEU A 232 -14.79 -6.93 8.42
N LEU A 233 -14.10 -5.83 8.10
CA LEU A 233 -12.81 -5.87 7.43
C LEU A 233 -11.72 -6.47 8.33
N GLN A 234 -11.70 -6.13 9.61
CA GLN A 234 -10.78 -6.72 10.59
C GLN A 234 -11.00 -8.23 10.75
N GLN A 235 -12.26 -8.67 10.72
CA GLN A 235 -12.58 -10.09 10.75
C GLN A 235 -12.09 -10.81 9.47
N ARG A 236 -12.21 -10.17 8.31
CA ARG A 236 -11.88 -10.77 7.00
C ARG A 236 -10.39 -10.70 6.64
N PHE A 237 -9.72 -9.63 7.03
CA PHE A 237 -8.33 -9.31 6.69
C PHE A 237 -7.52 -8.88 7.93
N PRO A 238 -7.48 -9.70 8.99
CA PRO A 238 -6.92 -9.30 10.28
C PRO A 238 -5.45 -8.84 10.19
N GLU A 239 -4.68 -9.39 9.26
CA GLU A 239 -3.27 -9.04 9.05
C GLU A 239 -3.05 -7.58 8.65
N GLU A 240 -4.05 -6.92 8.07
CA GLU A 240 -3.94 -5.51 7.67
C GLU A 240 -4.13 -4.54 8.84
N PHE A 241 -4.68 -5.00 9.96
CA PHE A 241 -5.09 -4.14 11.07
C PHE A 241 -4.28 -4.37 12.34
N PHE A 242 -3.80 -5.59 12.56
CA PHE A 242 -3.16 -5.96 13.82
C PHE A 242 -1.67 -6.27 13.60
N ASP A 243 -0.82 -5.54 14.32
CA ASP A 243 0.61 -5.82 14.37
C ASP A 243 0.88 -7.00 15.29
N GLY A 244 0.93 -8.20 14.69
CA GLY A 244 1.35 -9.42 15.35
C GLY A 244 2.84 -9.71 15.18
N ALA A 245 3.61 -8.84 14.51
CA ALA A 245 5.04 -9.05 14.32
C ALA A 245 5.80 -8.55 15.55
N ALA A 246 6.61 -9.42 16.15
CA ALA A 246 7.48 -9.05 17.26
C ALA A 246 8.34 -7.83 16.87
N ASP A 247 8.50 -6.90 17.81
CA ASP A 247 9.44 -5.81 17.63
C ASP A 247 10.86 -6.39 17.59
N GLU A 248 11.58 -6.04 16.54
CA GLU A 248 12.92 -6.56 16.35
C GLU A 248 13.97 -5.75 17.10
N ILE A 249 14.91 -6.50 17.66
CA ILE A 249 16.16 -5.99 18.18
C ILE A 249 17.07 -5.71 16.98
N SER A 250 17.50 -4.45 16.86
CA SER A 250 18.52 -3.89 15.96
C SER A 250 19.16 -4.82 14.90
N PRO A 251 19.03 -4.54 13.57
CA PRO A 251 19.67 -5.31 12.50
C PRO A 251 21.19 -5.05 12.38
N PHE A 252 21.80 -4.38 13.36
CA PHE A 252 23.22 -4.03 13.39
C PHE A 252 24.09 -5.08 14.13
N HIS A 253 23.57 -6.28 14.39
CA HIS A 253 24.29 -7.40 14.99
C HIS A 253 24.68 -8.45 13.95
#